data_AF-A0A7C6XHW7-F1
#
_entry.id   AF-A0A7C6XHW7-F1
#
_cell.length_a   1.000
_cell.length_b   1.000
_cell.length_c   1.000
_cell.angle_alpha   90.00
_cell.angle_beta   90.00
_cell.angle_gamma   90.00
#
_symmetry.space_group_name_H-M   'P 1'
#
loop_
_entity.id
_entity.type
_entity.pdbx_description
1 polymer ?
#
loop_
_entity_poly.entity_id
_entity_poly.type
_entity_poly.pdbx_seq_one_letter_code
_entity_poly.pdbx_strand_id
1 'polypeptide(L)'
;MASPHYRNFAVAVYTRVYEVNKMRDLRYLAENFEIMSRHVKIAKVYLETHRDMVVADEGVIRQAKEYLEARGVTVEGGITITVDESNQFETYCYTNPEHRRKLQELCAYTARLFDAFILDDFFFTSCKCPACIAAKGEQRWTDFRLRLMTEAAEELALAPARAANPNVKVTIKYPNWYEHFQGLGFNLETEPAMFDALYTGTETRDPVMSNQHLQPYESYQVFRYFENIKPGGNDGGWVDPFGSFYLDRYAEQLWLTLFAKAPEITLFDFRSLQRPITPEHRAPWQGSGASFDFDATVAPYGLPDGSLAPEARWTLAAGAAFELADRFLHELGNPIGVACYRPHHATTGEDFLHNYLGMLGIPIDLHPTFPAEAHTILLTEAAAYDPEIVAKIKRQLLDGKTVIVTSGLVRALQTRGFSDIVELHLDGRRAATQDLLMGFGVHHAERPITVPRIGYLTNDSWEVISCLVGVTGTPLFHSARYGNSTLYMLTIPDSFDDLYALPPAVLSRIKEIVTQDLFVRVDGPSQVALFAYDNGTFIVESFRDTATEVRLVVDERYTCLQDLVSEEVLDDAEAITDWRGQPTGKKGFALALPPHAFRAFRAQT
;
A
#
# COMPACT_ATOMS: atom_id res chain seq x y z
N MET A 1 13.62 -7.84 -32.27
CA MET A 1 13.13 -8.14 -30.91
C MET A 1 12.22 -7.00 -30.49
N ALA A 2 11.11 -7.28 -29.82
CA ALA A 2 10.28 -6.22 -29.24
C ALA A 2 11.08 -5.45 -28.18
N SER A 3 10.73 -4.18 -27.91
CA SER A 3 11.37 -3.40 -26.84
C SER A 3 11.24 -4.13 -25.49
N PRO A 4 12.32 -4.28 -24.69
CA PRO A 4 12.24 -4.87 -23.36
C PRO A 4 11.68 -3.91 -22.31
N HIS A 5 11.09 -2.78 -22.72
CA HIS A 5 10.58 -1.74 -21.84
C HIS A 5 9.13 -1.38 -22.16
N TYR A 6 8.33 -1.21 -21.10
CA TYR A 6 7.09 -0.44 -21.15
C TYR A 6 7.40 1.05 -21.22
N ARG A 7 6.42 1.87 -21.61
CA ARG A 7 6.61 3.32 -21.73
C ARG A 7 6.78 3.99 -20.36
N ASN A 8 6.09 3.50 -19.35
CA ASN A 8 5.90 4.21 -18.07
C ASN A 8 6.67 3.64 -16.88
N PHE A 9 7.13 2.38 -16.97
CA PHE A 9 7.78 1.68 -15.87
C PHE A 9 8.70 0.57 -16.40
N ALA A 10 9.61 0.10 -15.56
CA ALA A 10 10.42 -1.09 -15.80
C ALA A 10 9.80 -2.32 -15.13
N VAL A 11 9.95 -3.49 -15.74
CA VAL A 11 9.61 -4.76 -15.08
C VAL A 11 10.89 -5.54 -14.80
N ALA A 12 11.03 -5.95 -13.55
CA ALA A 12 12.08 -6.83 -13.09
C ALA A 12 11.54 -8.22 -12.75
N VAL A 13 12.39 -9.24 -12.85
CA VAL A 13 12.09 -10.60 -12.35
C VAL A 13 13.12 -10.98 -11.31
N TYR A 14 12.67 -11.39 -10.13
CA TYR A 14 13.56 -11.89 -9.09
C TYR A 14 13.79 -13.39 -9.25
N THR A 15 15.05 -13.82 -9.25
CA THR A 15 15.44 -15.23 -9.43
C THR A 15 16.10 -15.73 -8.15
N ARG A 16 15.41 -16.62 -7.42
CA ARG A 16 15.95 -17.24 -6.20
C ARG A 16 17.18 -18.10 -6.48
N VAL A 17 18.01 -18.30 -5.47
CA VAL A 17 19.29 -19.03 -5.53
C VAL A 17 19.10 -20.45 -6.08
N TYR A 18 17.97 -21.07 -5.80
CA TYR A 18 17.59 -22.38 -6.31
C TYR A 18 17.44 -22.40 -7.83
N GLU A 19 16.78 -21.38 -8.39
CA GLU A 19 16.61 -21.21 -9.82
C GLU A 19 17.92 -20.76 -10.47
N VAL A 20 18.69 -19.86 -9.84
CA VAL A 20 20.05 -19.49 -10.29
C VAL A 20 20.92 -20.74 -10.45
N ASN A 21 20.93 -21.65 -9.48
CA ASN A 21 21.74 -22.87 -9.55
C ASN A 21 21.33 -23.80 -10.72
N LYS A 22 20.05 -23.80 -11.12
CA LYS A 22 19.58 -24.55 -12.32
C LYS A 22 20.09 -23.94 -13.62
N MET A 23 20.45 -22.65 -13.64
CA MET A 23 20.97 -21.95 -14.82
C MET A 23 22.38 -22.41 -15.23
N ARG A 24 23.01 -23.30 -14.45
CA ARG A 24 24.17 -24.09 -14.94
C ARG A 24 23.86 -24.80 -16.25
N ASP A 25 22.60 -25.20 -16.47
CA ASP A 25 22.08 -25.53 -17.80
C ASP A 25 21.43 -24.29 -18.41
N LEU A 26 22.15 -23.61 -19.30
CA LEU A 26 21.63 -22.41 -19.98
C LEU A 26 20.37 -22.67 -20.80
N ARG A 27 20.04 -23.92 -21.17
CA ARG A 27 18.77 -24.22 -21.86
C ARG A 27 17.58 -23.97 -20.94
N TYR A 28 17.71 -24.27 -19.64
CA TYR A 28 16.66 -23.98 -18.66
C TYR A 28 16.37 -22.48 -18.58
N LEU A 29 17.42 -21.66 -18.52
CA LEU A 29 17.28 -20.20 -18.54
C LEU A 29 16.68 -19.74 -19.87
N ALA A 30 17.22 -20.21 -20.99
CA ALA A 30 16.80 -19.78 -22.31
C ALA A 30 15.33 -20.06 -22.59
N GLU A 31 14.88 -21.30 -22.42
CA GLU A 31 13.50 -21.69 -22.73
C GLU A 31 12.48 -20.92 -21.88
N ASN A 32 12.73 -20.80 -20.58
CA ASN A 32 11.79 -20.12 -19.68
C ASN A 32 11.82 -18.61 -19.86
N PHE A 33 13.00 -18.02 -20.03
CA PHE A 33 13.12 -16.58 -20.26
C PHE A 33 12.45 -16.16 -21.58
N GLU A 34 12.60 -16.94 -22.65
CA GLU A 34 11.92 -16.68 -23.93
C GLU A 34 10.40 -16.78 -23.81
N ILE A 35 9.87 -17.76 -23.07
CA ILE A 35 8.41 -17.86 -22.83
C ILE A 35 7.91 -16.66 -22.04
N MET A 36 8.58 -16.27 -20.95
CA MET A 36 8.17 -15.13 -20.14
C MET A 36 8.24 -13.82 -20.94
N SER A 37 9.29 -13.66 -21.76
CA SER A 37 9.51 -12.45 -22.58
C SER A 37 8.51 -12.29 -23.73
N ARG A 38 7.74 -13.34 -24.09
CA ARG A 38 6.61 -13.21 -25.02
C ARG A 38 5.43 -12.47 -24.40
N HIS A 39 5.30 -12.54 -23.08
CA HIS A 39 4.17 -11.98 -22.34
C HIS A 39 4.54 -10.67 -21.64
N VAL A 40 5.78 -10.55 -21.16
CA VAL A 40 6.23 -9.43 -20.34
C VAL A 40 7.50 -8.82 -20.92
N LYS A 41 7.56 -7.49 -21.00
CA LYS A 41 8.77 -6.75 -21.37
C LYS A 41 9.71 -6.66 -20.16
N ILE A 42 10.54 -7.69 -19.98
CA ILE A 42 11.47 -7.81 -18.85
C ILE A 42 12.71 -6.92 -19.10
N ALA A 43 12.84 -5.85 -18.33
CA ALA A 43 13.93 -4.89 -18.42
C ALA A 43 15.10 -5.25 -17.49
N LYS A 44 14.80 -5.92 -16.36
CA LYS A 44 15.78 -6.27 -15.33
C LYS A 44 15.58 -7.69 -14.80
N VAL A 45 16.66 -8.35 -14.38
CA VAL A 45 16.61 -9.59 -13.61
C VAL A 45 17.53 -9.48 -12.41
N TYR A 46 17.00 -9.81 -11.22
CA TYR A 46 17.82 -10.01 -10.04
C TYR A 46 18.25 -11.48 -9.96
N LEU A 47 19.55 -11.73 -9.85
CA LEU A 47 20.12 -13.06 -9.59
C LEU A 47 20.49 -13.16 -8.12
N GLU A 48 19.71 -13.93 -7.35
CA GLU A 48 19.94 -14.12 -5.93
C GLU A 48 21.21 -14.93 -5.68
N THR A 49 22.10 -14.39 -4.84
CA THR A 49 23.36 -15.04 -4.46
C THR A 49 23.20 -15.97 -3.27
N HIS A 50 22.15 -15.78 -2.45
CA HIS A 50 21.95 -16.54 -1.24
C HIS A 50 20.50 -16.56 -0.74
N ARG A 51 20.12 -17.74 -0.21
CA ARG A 51 18.91 -18.03 0.57
C ARG A 51 19.10 -19.37 1.28
N ASP A 52 18.57 -19.52 2.50
CA ASP A 52 18.60 -20.76 3.30
C ASP A 52 19.99 -21.37 3.46
N MET A 53 20.99 -20.53 3.76
CA MET A 53 22.41 -20.89 3.84
C MET A 53 23.03 -21.42 2.53
N VAL A 54 22.27 -21.52 1.44
CA VAL A 54 22.76 -21.87 0.11
C VAL A 54 23.37 -20.63 -0.54
N VAL A 55 24.58 -20.76 -1.08
CA VAL A 55 25.25 -19.70 -1.86
C VAL A 55 25.41 -20.20 -3.29
N ALA A 56 24.99 -19.38 -4.26
CA ALA A 56 25.17 -19.71 -5.68
C ALA A 56 26.64 -19.63 -6.10
N ASP A 57 27.06 -20.58 -6.94
CA ASP A 57 28.40 -20.65 -7.53
C ASP A 57 28.69 -19.45 -8.44
N GLU A 58 29.87 -18.84 -8.30
CA GLU A 58 30.25 -17.62 -9.03
C GLU A 58 30.20 -17.85 -10.55
N GLY A 59 30.68 -19.01 -11.01
CA GLY A 59 30.67 -19.35 -12.43
C GLY A 59 29.25 -19.41 -13.01
N VAL A 60 28.28 -19.90 -12.24
CA VAL A 60 26.87 -19.96 -12.66
C VAL A 60 26.27 -18.56 -12.73
N ILE A 61 26.53 -17.71 -11.73
CA ILE A 61 26.06 -16.31 -11.73
C ILE A 61 26.61 -15.57 -12.94
N ARG A 62 27.92 -15.64 -13.19
CA ARG A 62 28.56 -14.95 -14.32
C ARG A 62 28.00 -15.43 -15.66
N GLN A 63 27.82 -16.75 -15.82
CA GLN A 63 27.24 -17.32 -17.03
C GLN A 63 25.79 -16.86 -17.27
N ALA A 64 24.95 -16.85 -16.23
CA ALA A 64 23.57 -16.38 -16.34
C ALA A 64 23.50 -14.87 -16.61
N LYS A 65 24.34 -14.08 -15.92
CA LYS A 65 24.48 -12.64 -16.12
C LYS A 65 24.85 -12.31 -17.57
N GLU A 66 25.92 -12.92 -18.10
CA GLU A 66 26.35 -12.73 -19.49
C GLU A 66 25.25 -13.08 -20.50
N TYR A 67 24.51 -14.17 -20.26
CA TYR A 67 23.40 -14.58 -21.13
C TYR A 67 22.27 -13.54 -21.19
N LEU A 68 21.91 -12.95 -20.05
CA LEU A 68 20.84 -11.96 -19.91
C LEU A 68 21.28 -10.59 -20.45
N GLU A 69 22.48 -10.13 -20.12
CA GLU A 69 23.03 -8.86 -20.60
C GLU A 69 23.20 -8.84 -22.13
N ALA A 70 23.58 -9.98 -22.73
CA ALA A 70 23.63 -10.14 -24.19
C ALA A 70 22.26 -9.95 -24.88
N ARG A 71 21.15 -9.95 -24.12
CA ARG A 71 19.78 -9.69 -24.57
C ARG A 71 19.27 -8.31 -24.18
N GLY A 72 20.13 -7.44 -23.65
CA GLY A 72 19.78 -6.08 -23.26
C GLY A 72 19.04 -5.98 -21.92
N VAL A 73 19.09 -7.03 -21.09
CA VAL A 73 18.48 -7.05 -19.75
C VAL A 73 19.50 -6.53 -18.75
N THR A 74 19.09 -5.62 -17.86
CA THR A 74 19.91 -5.19 -16.72
C THR A 74 19.96 -6.31 -15.69
N VAL A 75 21.14 -6.63 -15.16
CA VAL A 75 21.28 -7.72 -14.18
C VAL A 75 21.90 -7.20 -12.89
N GLU A 76 21.18 -7.39 -11.79
CA GLU A 76 21.57 -6.98 -10.43
C GLU A 76 21.56 -8.18 -9.48
N GLY A 77 22.23 -8.04 -8.34
CA GLY A 77 22.27 -9.10 -7.32
C GLY A 77 21.04 -9.06 -6.40
N GLY A 78 20.69 -10.21 -5.84
CA GLY A 78 19.72 -10.31 -4.73
C GLY A 78 20.30 -11.07 -3.55
N ILE A 79 19.91 -10.70 -2.32
CA ILE A 79 20.29 -11.45 -1.11
C ILE A 79 19.05 -11.62 -0.23
N THR A 80 18.67 -12.87 0.05
CA THR A 80 17.70 -13.19 1.10
C THR A 80 18.41 -13.78 2.31
N ILE A 81 18.20 -13.19 3.48
CA ILE A 81 19.01 -13.43 4.68
C ILE A 81 18.31 -14.43 5.62
N THR A 82 18.10 -15.63 5.10
CA THR A 82 17.47 -16.76 5.81
C THR A 82 18.47 -17.85 6.17
N VAL A 83 18.22 -18.49 7.30
CA VAL A 83 18.84 -19.75 7.70
C VAL A 83 18.05 -20.92 7.12
N ASP A 84 16.73 -20.92 7.35
CA ASP A 84 15.81 -21.96 6.88
C ASP A 84 14.37 -21.41 6.82
N GLU A 85 13.88 -21.14 5.62
CA GLU A 85 12.50 -20.70 5.39
C GLU A 85 11.45 -21.73 5.86
N SER A 86 11.77 -23.02 5.79
CA SER A 86 10.85 -24.09 6.23
C SER A 86 10.69 -24.11 7.75
N ASN A 87 11.66 -23.57 8.49
CA ASN A 87 11.59 -23.37 9.94
C ASN A 87 10.94 -22.03 10.30
N GLN A 88 9.71 -21.82 9.85
CA GLN A 88 8.94 -20.59 10.10
C GLN A 88 9.71 -19.31 9.71
N PHE A 89 10.32 -19.30 8.52
CA PHE A 89 11.06 -18.14 8.03
C PHE A 89 12.24 -17.74 8.94
N GLU A 90 13.05 -18.71 9.38
CA GLU A 90 14.18 -18.46 10.28
C GLU A 90 15.21 -17.53 9.60
N THR A 91 15.40 -16.33 10.17
CA THR A 91 16.40 -15.34 9.71
C THR A 91 17.72 -15.46 10.46
N TYR A 92 18.75 -14.76 9.95
CA TYR A 92 20.03 -14.67 10.65
C TYR A 92 19.88 -14.06 12.06
N CYS A 93 20.67 -14.57 13.00
CA CYS A 93 20.83 -13.97 14.33
C CYS A 93 21.97 -12.94 14.30
N TYR A 94 21.62 -11.66 14.40
CA TYR A 94 22.59 -10.55 14.37
C TYR A 94 23.44 -10.40 15.65
N THR A 95 23.23 -11.26 16.65
CA THR A 95 24.13 -11.43 17.81
C THR A 95 25.04 -12.66 17.67
N ASN A 96 24.75 -13.57 16.73
CA ASN A 96 25.61 -14.73 16.48
C ASN A 96 26.84 -14.31 15.64
N PRO A 97 28.08 -14.46 16.15
CA PRO A 97 29.28 -14.08 15.42
C PRO A 97 29.44 -14.76 14.06
N GLU A 98 28.99 -16.02 13.92
CA GLU A 98 29.09 -16.76 12.66
C GLU A 98 28.14 -16.19 11.59
N HIS A 99 26.90 -15.86 11.97
CA HIS A 99 25.93 -15.28 11.05
C HIS A 99 26.35 -13.86 10.65
N ARG A 100 26.89 -13.06 11.60
CA ARG A 100 27.46 -11.74 11.31
C ARG A 100 28.59 -11.82 10.29
N ARG A 101 29.57 -12.71 10.51
CA ARG A 101 30.68 -12.94 9.57
C ARG A 101 30.18 -13.41 8.22
N LYS A 102 29.23 -14.35 8.20
CA LYS A 102 28.65 -14.88 6.96
C LYS A 102 27.99 -13.76 6.15
N LEU A 103 27.23 -12.86 6.78
CA LEU A 103 26.61 -11.73 6.09
C LEU A 103 27.65 -10.78 5.49
N GLN A 104 28.73 -10.46 6.22
CA GLN A 104 29.84 -9.66 5.67
C GLN A 104 30.46 -10.31 4.42
N GLU A 105 30.76 -11.61 4.50
CA GLU A 105 31.29 -12.38 3.36
C GLU A 105 30.34 -12.35 2.16
N LEU A 106 29.04 -12.45 2.43
CA LEU A 106 27.98 -12.48 1.43
C LEU A 106 27.82 -11.15 0.72
N CYS A 107 27.70 -10.04 1.45
CA CYS A 107 27.60 -8.70 0.87
C CYS A 107 28.86 -8.34 0.08
N ALA A 108 30.06 -8.70 0.58
CA ALA A 108 31.29 -8.54 -0.17
C ALA A 108 31.33 -9.44 -1.43
N TYR A 109 30.81 -10.68 -1.35
CA TYR A 109 30.72 -11.58 -2.49
C TYR A 109 29.81 -11.03 -3.59
N THR A 110 28.58 -10.63 -3.24
CA THR A 110 27.60 -10.07 -4.18
C THR A 110 28.10 -8.78 -4.82
N ALA A 111 28.71 -7.88 -4.04
CA ALA A 111 29.27 -6.62 -4.56
C ALA A 111 30.45 -6.80 -5.54
N ARG A 112 31.16 -7.94 -5.51
CA ARG A 112 32.18 -8.27 -6.53
C ARG A 112 31.59 -8.73 -7.87
N LEU A 113 30.33 -9.17 -7.86
CA LEU A 113 29.65 -9.73 -9.04
C LEU A 113 28.74 -8.71 -9.72
N PHE A 114 28.23 -7.73 -8.96
CA PHE A 114 27.26 -6.75 -9.44
C PHE A 114 27.62 -5.33 -8.99
N ASP A 115 27.24 -4.35 -9.82
CA ASP A 115 27.36 -2.92 -9.49
C ASP A 115 26.17 -2.43 -8.63
N ALA A 116 25.11 -3.22 -8.55
CA ALA A 116 23.99 -2.99 -7.65
C ALA A 116 23.41 -4.33 -7.14
N PHE A 117 22.91 -4.33 -5.91
CA PHE A 117 22.12 -5.44 -5.40
C PHE A 117 21.07 -5.00 -4.38
N ILE A 118 20.03 -5.82 -4.26
CA ILE A 118 18.94 -5.63 -3.31
C ILE A 118 19.07 -6.62 -2.14
N LEU A 119 18.87 -6.11 -0.92
CA LEU A 119 18.58 -6.94 0.25
C LEU A 119 17.08 -7.17 0.29
N ASP A 120 16.66 -8.43 0.24
CA ASP A 120 15.28 -8.83 0.42
C ASP A 120 14.77 -8.45 1.82
N ASP A 121 13.45 -8.41 1.99
CA ASP A 121 12.79 -7.97 3.22
C ASP A 121 12.97 -8.93 4.41
N PHE A 122 13.79 -9.97 4.25
CA PHE A 122 14.33 -10.82 5.30
C PHE A 122 15.51 -10.20 6.07
N PHE A 123 15.90 -8.96 5.75
CA PHE A 123 16.84 -8.17 6.56
C PHE A 123 16.21 -7.65 7.87
N PHE A 124 15.60 -8.54 8.63
CA PHE A 124 15.00 -8.28 9.95
C PHE A 124 15.41 -9.34 10.96
N THR A 125 15.09 -9.12 12.24
CA THR A 125 15.34 -10.10 13.30
C THR A 125 14.15 -10.30 14.23
N SER A 126 13.67 -11.54 14.29
CA SER A 126 12.75 -12.02 15.30
C SER A 126 13.46 -12.79 16.42
N CYS A 127 14.79 -12.99 16.31
CA CYS A 127 15.56 -13.89 17.18
C CYS A 127 15.52 -13.46 18.66
N LYS A 128 15.26 -14.44 19.54
CA LYS A 128 15.30 -14.30 21.01
C LYS A 128 16.11 -15.43 21.66
N CYS A 129 17.18 -15.87 21.02
CA CYS A 129 18.07 -16.90 21.58
C CYS A 129 18.78 -16.39 22.85
N PRO A 130 19.42 -17.27 23.66
CA PRO A 130 20.11 -16.86 24.88
C PRO A 130 21.12 -15.73 24.68
N ALA A 131 21.84 -15.70 23.55
CA ALA A 131 22.77 -14.63 23.22
C ALA A 131 22.06 -13.29 23.00
N CYS A 132 20.96 -13.27 22.24
CA CYS A 132 20.14 -12.06 22.05
C CYS A 132 19.53 -11.59 23.38
N ILE A 133 19.07 -12.50 24.24
CA ILE A 133 18.52 -12.16 25.56
C ILE A 133 19.60 -11.48 26.42
N ALA A 134 20.81 -12.05 26.45
CA ALA A 134 21.94 -11.46 27.16
C ALA A 134 22.34 -10.10 26.58
N ALA A 135 22.41 -9.97 25.25
CA ALA A 135 22.79 -8.72 24.56
C ALA A 135 21.74 -7.61 24.70
N LYS A 136 20.45 -7.96 24.74
CA LYS A 136 19.36 -7.01 25.02
C LYS A 136 19.51 -6.39 26.40
N GLY A 137 19.85 -7.20 27.41
CA GLY A 137 19.86 -6.78 28.81
C GLY A 137 18.48 -6.28 29.24
N GLU A 138 18.42 -5.10 29.87
CA GLU A 138 17.18 -4.49 30.37
C GLU A 138 16.40 -3.68 29.32
N GLN A 139 16.91 -3.54 28.09
CA GLN A 139 16.22 -2.78 27.04
C GLN A 139 14.91 -3.43 26.60
N ARG A 140 13.98 -2.64 26.03
CA ARG A 140 12.86 -3.21 25.27
C ARG A 140 13.39 -3.94 24.04
N TRP A 141 12.64 -4.92 23.56
CA TRP A 141 12.99 -5.63 22.32
C TRP A 141 13.09 -4.69 21.11
N THR A 142 12.14 -3.76 20.96
CA THR A 142 12.14 -2.76 19.89
C THR A 142 13.42 -1.93 19.90
N ASP A 143 13.74 -1.29 21.03
CA ASP A 143 14.93 -0.42 21.15
C ASP A 143 16.23 -1.17 20.86
N PHE A 144 16.35 -2.40 21.37
CA PHE A 144 17.50 -3.26 21.09
C PHE A 144 17.61 -3.62 19.61
N ARG A 145 16.49 -3.98 18.96
CA ARG A 145 16.47 -4.40 17.56
C ARG A 145 16.75 -3.23 16.62
N LEU A 146 16.17 -2.05 16.86
CA LEU A 146 16.43 -0.84 16.06
C LEU A 146 17.92 -0.49 16.05
N ARG A 147 18.56 -0.48 17.23
CA ARG A 147 20.00 -0.26 17.34
C ARG A 147 20.80 -1.36 16.64
N LEU A 148 20.50 -2.63 16.95
CA LEU A 148 21.22 -3.79 16.41
C LEU A 148 21.18 -3.84 14.87
N MET A 149 20.02 -3.55 14.28
CA MET A 149 19.85 -3.59 12.83
C MET A 149 20.43 -2.37 12.14
N THR A 150 20.42 -1.19 12.78
CA THR A 150 21.16 -0.01 12.30
C THR A 150 22.66 -0.33 12.22
N GLU A 151 23.23 -0.91 13.29
CA GLU A 151 24.63 -1.36 13.32
C GLU A 151 24.89 -2.46 12.26
N ALA A 152 23.95 -3.40 12.09
CA ALA A 152 24.06 -4.45 11.09
C ALA A 152 24.07 -3.91 9.65
N ALA A 153 23.23 -2.92 9.34
CA ALA A 153 23.16 -2.29 8.04
C ALA A 153 24.51 -1.64 7.68
N GLU A 154 25.12 -0.92 8.62
CA GLU A 154 26.42 -0.29 8.42
C GLU A 154 27.56 -1.32 8.34
N GLU A 155 27.72 -2.13 9.39
CA GLU A 155 28.92 -2.96 9.58
C GLU A 155 28.91 -4.28 8.81
N LEU A 156 27.72 -4.84 8.55
CA LEU A 156 27.57 -6.18 7.98
C LEU A 156 27.14 -6.16 6.52
N ALA A 157 26.42 -5.12 6.08
CA ALA A 157 25.98 -4.99 4.70
C ALA A 157 26.78 -3.94 3.92
N LEU A 158 26.67 -2.66 4.30
CA LEU A 158 27.19 -1.55 3.51
C LEU A 158 28.73 -1.49 3.50
N ALA A 159 29.38 -1.52 4.66
CA ALA A 159 30.85 -1.48 4.75
C ALA A 159 31.56 -2.60 3.96
N PRO A 160 31.20 -3.89 4.13
CA PRO A 160 31.85 -4.96 3.36
C PRO A 160 31.51 -4.91 1.86
N ALA A 161 30.29 -4.53 1.48
CA ALA A 161 29.93 -4.33 0.07
C ALA A 161 30.79 -3.24 -0.58
N ARG A 162 30.88 -2.06 0.06
CA ARG A 162 31.66 -0.91 -0.46
C ARG A 162 33.17 -1.17 -0.42
N ALA A 163 33.67 -1.99 0.51
CA ALA A 163 35.06 -2.41 0.52
C ALA A 163 35.40 -3.31 -0.69
N ALA A 164 34.45 -4.15 -1.11
CA ALA A 164 34.61 -5.02 -2.28
C ALA A 164 34.42 -4.27 -3.61
N ASN A 165 33.47 -3.32 -3.66
CA ASN A 165 33.22 -2.46 -4.80
C ASN A 165 32.81 -1.05 -4.31
N PRO A 166 33.70 -0.05 -4.35
CA PRO A 166 33.42 1.30 -3.84
C PRO A 166 32.23 2.01 -4.51
N ASN A 167 31.83 1.58 -5.71
CA ASN A 167 30.73 2.17 -6.48
C ASN A 167 29.43 1.36 -6.38
N VAL A 168 29.38 0.30 -5.57
CA VAL A 168 28.19 -0.54 -5.45
C VAL A 168 27.02 0.27 -4.91
N LYS A 169 25.85 0.07 -5.51
CA LYS A 169 24.57 0.53 -4.97
C LYS A 169 23.90 -0.59 -4.19
N VAL A 170 23.44 -0.30 -2.98
CA VAL A 170 22.73 -1.25 -2.14
C VAL A 170 21.34 -0.72 -1.85
N THR A 171 20.35 -1.51 -2.24
CA THR A 171 18.92 -1.24 -2.02
C THR A 171 18.41 -2.09 -0.87
N ILE A 172 17.65 -1.51 0.06
CA ILE A 172 16.94 -2.26 1.10
C ILE A 172 15.46 -2.41 0.73
N LYS A 173 14.95 -3.63 0.74
CA LYS A 173 13.51 -3.90 0.60
C LYS A 173 12.83 -3.85 1.96
N TYR A 174 11.73 -3.10 2.07
CA TYR A 174 10.81 -3.17 3.21
C TYR A 174 9.56 -3.99 2.85
N PRO A 175 9.00 -4.79 3.78
CA PRO A 175 7.87 -5.66 3.50
C PRO A 175 6.52 -4.92 3.52
N ASN A 176 5.47 -5.55 2.99
CA ASN A 176 4.07 -5.14 3.10
C ASN A 176 3.43 -5.50 4.47
N TRP A 177 4.20 -5.46 5.56
CA TRP A 177 3.73 -5.89 6.88
C TRP A 177 2.72 -4.94 7.49
N TYR A 178 2.06 -5.43 8.55
CA TYR A 178 1.48 -4.53 9.55
C TYR A 178 2.50 -3.47 9.99
N GLU A 179 2.02 -2.29 10.40
CA GLU A 179 2.79 -1.09 10.77
C GLU A 179 3.67 -1.26 12.04
N HIS A 180 4.40 -2.38 12.14
CA HIS A 180 5.22 -2.85 13.24
C HIS A 180 6.68 -3.12 12.84
N PHE A 181 7.16 -2.51 11.76
CA PHE A 181 8.53 -2.59 11.22
C PHE A 181 9.62 -2.57 12.30
N GLN A 182 9.56 -1.57 13.17
CA GLN A 182 10.43 -1.34 14.33
C GLN A 182 10.47 -2.52 15.30
N GLY A 183 9.36 -3.26 15.42
CA GLY A 183 9.24 -4.43 16.29
C GLY A 183 10.17 -5.56 15.86
N LEU A 184 10.51 -5.64 14.57
CA LEU A 184 11.40 -6.64 13.97
C LEU A 184 12.75 -6.07 13.53
N GLY A 185 12.98 -4.78 13.81
CA GLY A 185 14.29 -4.14 13.69
C GLY A 185 14.47 -3.26 12.46
N PHE A 186 13.48 -3.15 11.57
CA PHE A 186 13.53 -2.16 10.50
C PHE A 186 13.46 -0.76 11.09
N ASN A 187 14.57 -0.03 10.97
CA ASN A 187 14.69 1.32 11.50
C ASN A 187 14.40 2.35 10.41
N LEU A 188 13.11 2.67 10.25
CA LEU A 188 12.64 3.61 9.23
C LEU A 188 13.11 5.06 9.43
N GLU A 189 13.74 5.39 10.56
CA GLU A 189 14.34 6.71 10.79
C GLU A 189 15.78 6.80 10.26
N THR A 190 16.55 5.71 10.34
CA THR A 190 18.00 5.73 10.02
C THR A 190 18.32 5.01 8.72
N GLU A 191 17.83 3.78 8.54
CA GLU A 191 18.18 2.91 7.42
C GLU A 191 17.87 3.55 6.05
N PRO A 192 16.73 4.23 5.84
CA PRO A 192 16.45 4.84 4.54
C PRO A 192 17.48 5.86 4.08
N ALA A 193 18.12 6.58 5.01
CA ALA A 193 19.19 7.51 4.69
C ALA A 193 20.54 6.81 4.45
N MET A 194 20.75 5.62 5.02
CA MET A 194 21.99 4.84 4.90
C MET A 194 22.10 4.10 3.57
N PHE A 195 21.00 3.55 3.07
CA PHE A 195 20.96 2.81 1.81
C PHE A 195 20.85 3.75 0.61
N ASP A 196 21.37 3.31 -0.53
CA ASP A 196 21.36 4.11 -1.76
C ASP A 196 19.92 4.28 -2.29
N ALA A 197 19.10 3.24 -2.14
CA ALA A 197 17.69 3.23 -2.49
C ALA A 197 16.85 2.33 -1.56
N LEU A 198 15.54 2.52 -1.63
CA LEU A 198 14.51 1.66 -1.04
C LEU A 198 13.85 0.81 -2.12
N TYR A 199 13.23 -0.29 -1.69
CA TYR A 199 12.28 -1.05 -2.49
C TYR A 199 11.13 -1.47 -1.58
N THR A 200 9.93 -1.63 -2.14
CA THR A 200 8.72 -1.83 -1.33
C THR A 200 8.01 -3.14 -1.69
N GLY A 201 7.73 -3.99 -0.71
CA GLY A 201 6.72 -5.05 -0.83
C GLY A 201 5.35 -4.42 -1.00
N THR A 202 4.67 -4.72 -2.11
CA THR A 202 3.34 -4.18 -2.44
C THR A 202 2.34 -5.30 -2.70
N GLU A 203 2.55 -6.46 -2.09
CA GLU A 203 1.71 -7.62 -2.33
C GLU A 203 0.35 -7.47 -1.65
N THR A 204 -0.75 -7.56 -2.41
CA THR A 204 -2.06 -7.68 -1.78
C THR A 204 -2.22 -9.08 -1.19
N ARG A 205 -3.03 -9.18 -0.15
CA ARG A 205 -3.49 -10.46 0.39
C ARG A 205 -5.00 -10.46 0.41
N ASP A 206 -5.59 -11.64 0.33
CA ASP A 206 -7.01 -11.77 0.61
C ASP A 206 -7.27 -11.35 2.07
N PRO A 207 -8.04 -10.28 2.34
CA PRO A 207 -8.22 -9.77 3.70
C PRO A 207 -8.99 -10.74 4.60
N VAL A 208 -9.74 -11.69 4.02
CA VAL A 208 -10.58 -12.65 4.73
C VAL A 208 -9.84 -13.97 4.97
N MET A 209 -9.15 -14.47 3.95
CA MET A 209 -8.56 -15.82 3.93
C MET A 209 -7.07 -15.83 4.26
N SER A 210 -6.40 -14.67 4.28
CA SER A 210 -5.01 -14.54 4.73
C SER A 210 -4.93 -14.15 6.20
N ASN A 211 -4.00 -14.77 6.93
CA ASN A 211 -3.68 -14.39 8.31
C ASN A 211 -3.02 -13.00 8.43
N GLN A 212 -2.67 -12.37 7.30
CA GLN A 212 -2.18 -11.00 7.26
C GLN A 212 -3.30 -9.96 7.13
N HIS A 213 -4.54 -10.32 6.80
CA HIS A 213 -5.70 -9.41 6.76
C HIS A 213 -5.48 -8.04 6.06
N LEU A 214 -4.54 -7.97 5.10
CA LEU A 214 -4.18 -6.72 4.42
C LEU A 214 -5.31 -6.31 3.48
N GLN A 215 -5.70 -5.04 3.54
CA GLN A 215 -6.69 -4.50 2.61
C GLN A 215 -6.04 -4.20 1.26
N PRO A 216 -6.74 -4.36 0.11
CA PRO A 216 -6.14 -4.12 -1.21
C PRO A 216 -5.47 -2.74 -1.36
N TYR A 217 -6.07 -1.68 -0.79
CA TYR A 217 -5.48 -0.33 -0.82
C TYR A 217 -4.06 -0.24 -0.23
N GLU A 218 -3.66 -1.18 0.61
CA GLU A 218 -2.32 -1.25 1.21
C GLU A 218 -1.22 -1.21 0.16
N SER A 219 -1.36 -1.93 -0.96
CA SER A 219 -0.33 -2.01 -2.00
C SER A 219 -0.01 -0.66 -2.63
N TYR A 220 -1.01 0.22 -2.74
CA TYR A 220 -0.80 1.60 -3.14
C TYR A 220 -0.19 2.41 -1.99
N GLN A 221 -0.79 2.35 -0.81
CA GLN A 221 -0.42 3.19 0.33
C GLN A 221 1.02 2.95 0.76
N VAL A 222 1.42 1.70 1.00
CA VAL A 222 2.73 1.36 1.54
C VAL A 222 3.86 1.88 0.66
N PHE A 223 3.70 1.82 -0.66
CA PHE A 223 4.65 2.42 -1.61
C PHE A 223 4.73 3.94 -1.43
N ARG A 224 3.57 4.63 -1.34
CA ARG A 224 3.53 6.09 -1.13
C ARG A 224 4.13 6.48 0.22
N TYR A 225 3.93 5.70 1.28
CA TYR A 225 4.54 5.97 2.58
C TYR A 225 6.06 5.89 2.54
N PHE A 226 6.62 4.84 1.93
CA PHE A 226 8.08 4.72 1.79
C PHE A 226 8.67 5.78 0.83
N GLU A 227 7.92 6.18 -0.20
CA GLU A 227 8.28 7.33 -1.04
C GLU A 227 8.31 8.64 -0.23
N ASN A 228 7.39 8.84 0.71
CA ASN A 228 7.42 9.99 1.62
C ASN A 228 8.54 9.89 2.69
N ILE A 229 9.06 8.70 2.97
CA ILE A 229 10.24 8.49 3.82
C ILE A 229 11.54 8.86 3.11
N LYS A 230 11.69 8.49 1.83
CA LYS A 230 12.85 8.84 1.01
C LYS A 230 12.38 9.31 -0.38
N PRO A 231 11.96 10.59 -0.51
CA PRO A 231 11.45 11.12 -1.77
C PRO A 231 12.44 10.95 -2.92
N GLY A 232 11.97 10.36 -4.03
CA GLY A 232 12.77 10.04 -5.21
C GLY A 232 13.76 8.89 -5.02
N GLY A 233 13.70 8.17 -3.90
CA GLY A 233 14.62 7.08 -3.56
C GLY A 233 13.96 5.73 -3.35
N ASN A 234 12.66 5.58 -3.63
CA ASN A 234 11.99 4.29 -3.69
C ASN A 234 11.98 3.75 -5.13
N ASP A 235 12.88 2.80 -5.42
CA ASP A 235 13.17 2.36 -6.78
C ASP A 235 12.10 1.43 -7.37
N GLY A 236 11.19 0.89 -6.56
CA GLY A 236 10.10 0.07 -7.10
C GLY A 236 9.26 -0.70 -6.09
N GLY A 237 8.21 -1.32 -6.61
CA GLY A 237 7.31 -2.21 -5.90
C GLY A 237 7.60 -3.69 -6.21
N TRP A 238 7.32 -4.58 -5.27
CA TRP A 238 7.61 -6.01 -5.34
C TRP A 238 6.32 -6.79 -5.17
N VAL A 239 6.02 -7.66 -6.14
CA VAL A 239 4.76 -8.39 -6.21
C VAL A 239 5.00 -9.88 -6.38
N ASP A 240 4.35 -10.69 -5.54
CA ASP A 240 4.30 -12.14 -5.66
C ASP A 240 2.88 -12.64 -6.05
N PRO A 241 2.74 -13.80 -6.73
CA PRO A 241 1.45 -14.38 -7.11
C PRO A 241 0.76 -15.16 -5.98
N PHE A 242 1.29 -15.14 -4.77
CA PHE A 242 0.71 -15.85 -3.63
C PHE A 242 -0.37 -15.00 -2.97
N GLY A 243 -1.37 -15.66 -2.38
CA GLY A 243 -2.54 -14.97 -1.82
C GLY A 243 -3.54 -14.43 -2.87
N SER A 244 -3.18 -14.39 -4.16
CA SER A 244 -4.12 -14.15 -5.25
C SER A 244 -4.79 -15.47 -5.68
N PHE A 245 -6.01 -15.73 -5.21
CA PHE A 245 -6.75 -16.94 -5.62
C PHE A 245 -7.15 -16.89 -7.11
N TYR A 246 -7.51 -15.72 -7.61
CA TYR A 246 -7.92 -15.48 -8.99
C TYR A 246 -6.90 -14.60 -9.74
N LEU A 247 -6.83 -14.73 -11.07
CA LEU A 247 -5.86 -13.98 -11.88
C LEU A 247 -6.14 -12.46 -11.92
N ASP A 248 -7.38 -12.04 -11.79
CA ASP A 248 -7.73 -10.62 -11.70
C ASP A 248 -7.22 -9.99 -10.40
N ARG A 249 -7.26 -10.72 -9.27
CA ARG A 249 -6.65 -10.28 -8.01
C ARG A 249 -5.13 -10.14 -8.14
N TYR A 250 -4.48 -10.98 -8.96
CA TYR A 250 -3.07 -10.83 -9.28
C TYR A 250 -2.81 -9.60 -10.16
N ALA A 251 -3.67 -9.33 -11.14
CA ALA A 251 -3.58 -8.13 -11.97
C ALA A 251 -3.80 -6.84 -11.14
N GLU A 252 -4.74 -6.87 -10.21
CA GLU A 252 -5.09 -5.73 -9.35
C GLU A 252 -3.90 -5.22 -8.54
N GLN A 253 -3.17 -6.10 -7.84
CA GLN A 253 -1.99 -5.66 -7.09
C GLN A 253 -0.85 -5.11 -7.96
N LEU A 254 -0.72 -5.61 -9.20
CA LEU A 254 0.22 -5.03 -10.18
C LEU A 254 -0.22 -3.61 -10.53
N TRP A 255 -1.51 -3.38 -10.74
CA TRP A 255 -2.05 -2.06 -11.03
C TRP A 255 -1.93 -1.09 -9.88
N LEU A 256 -2.27 -1.50 -8.65
CA LEU A 256 -2.16 -0.66 -7.46
C LEU A 256 -0.72 -0.16 -7.24
N THR A 257 0.26 -1.04 -7.47
CA THR A 257 1.69 -0.68 -7.45
C THR A 257 2.02 0.41 -8.49
N LEU A 258 1.47 0.29 -9.70
CA LEU A 258 1.69 1.26 -10.78
C LEU A 258 0.89 2.55 -10.60
N PHE A 259 -0.30 2.49 -10.01
CA PHE A 259 -1.10 3.67 -9.64
C PHE A 259 -0.37 4.51 -8.58
N ALA A 260 0.40 3.86 -7.69
CA ALA A 260 1.29 4.54 -6.76
C ALA A 260 2.52 5.20 -7.42
N LYS A 261 2.65 5.06 -8.75
CA LYS A 261 3.74 5.57 -9.60
C LYS A 261 5.10 4.95 -9.29
N ALA A 262 5.12 3.66 -8.93
CA ALA A 262 6.37 2.91 -8.81
C ALA A 262 7.13 2.89 -10.16
N PRO A 263 8.42 3.27 -10.20
CA PRO A 263 9.17 3.33 -11.45
C PRO A 263 9.62 1.95 -11.95
N GLU A 264 9.78 0.98 -11.04
CA GLU A 264 10.01 -0.43 -11.34
C GLU A 264 8.97 -1.30 -10.60
N ILE A 265 8.59 -2.41 -11.22
CA ILE A 265 7.84 -3.48 -10.57
C ILE A 265 8.58 -4.81 -10.69
N THR A 266 8.87 -5.45 -9.56
CA THR A 266 9.55 -6.74 -9.49
C THR A 266 8.53 -7.85 -9.34
N LEU A 267 8.58 -8.82 -10.25
CA LEU A 267 7.80 -10.03 -10.18
C LEU A 267 8.59 -11.12 -9.42
N PHE A 268 8.09 -11.50 -8.25
CA PHE A 268 8.64 -12.60 -7.46
C PHE A 268 7.82 -13.86 -7.70
N ASP A 269 8.37 -14.93 -8.24
CA ASP A 269 9.75 -15.14 -8.65
C ASP A 269 9.82 -15.91 -9.97
N PHE A 270 11.02 -16.03 -10.54
CA PHE A 270 11.30 -16.75 -11.78
C PHE A 270 10.61 -18.12 -11.83
N ARG A 271 10.52 -18.86 -10.71
CA ARG A 271 9.77 -20.12 -10.64
C ARG A 271 8.26 -19.91 -10.68
N SER A 272 7.74 -19.05 -9.81
CA SER A 272 6.30 -18.91 -9.58
C SER A 272 5.58 -18.31 -10.78
N LEU A 273 6.27 -17.48 -11.56
CA LEU A 273 5.80 -16.96 -12.84
C LEU A 273 5.59 -18.04 -13.91
N GLN A 274 6.23 -19.21 -13.75
CA GLN A 274 6.09 -20.34 -14.67
C GLN A 274 4.87 -21.24 -14.37
N ARG A 275 4.13 -20.98 -13.28
CA ARG A 275 2.95 -21.76 -12.90
C ARG A 275 1.93 -21.75 -14.06
N PRO A 276 1.35 -22.90 -14.43
CA PRO A 276 0.32 -22.94 -15.47
C PRO A 276 -0.95 -22.25 -14.97
N ILE A 277 -1.64 -21.58 -15.89
CA ILE A 277 -2.99 -21.11 -15.67
C ILE A 277 -3.94 -22.29 -15.80
N THR A 278 -4.92 -22.34 -14.90
CA THR A 278 -5.97 -23.35 -14.87
C THR A 278 -7.35 -22.68 -14.71
N PRO A 279 -8.46 -23.34 -15.09
CA PRO A 279 -9.81 -22.75 -14.99
C PRO A 279 -10.21 -22.30 -13.58
N GLU A 280 -9.63 -22.87 -12.53
CA GLU A 280 -9.90 -22.49 -11.13
C GLU A 280 -9.46 -21.06 -10.79
N HIS A 281 -8.59 -20.46 -11.61
CA HIS A 281 -8.16 -19.08 -11.42
C HIS A 281 -9.13 -18.05 -12.05
N ARG A 282 -10.23 -18.50 -12.68
CA ARG A 282 -11.31 -17.64 -13.18
C ARG A 282 -12.24 -17.28 -12.02
N ALA A 283 -12.32 -16.00 -11.68
CA ALA A 283 -13.20 -15.54 -10.60
C ALA A 283 -14.69 -15.70 -10.94
N PRO A 284 -15.59 -15.83 -9.92
CA PRO A 284 -17.03 -15.96 -10.14
C PRO A 284 -17.68 -14.77 -10.87
N TRP A 285 -17.13 -13.57 -10.73
CA TRP A 285 -17.66 -12.34 -11.35
C TRP A 285 -17.18 -12.11 -12.79
N GLN A 286 -16.26 -12.94 -13.30
CA GLN A 286 -15.75 -12.85 -14.68
C GLN A 286 -16.88 -13.00 -15.71
N GLY A 287 -16.85 -12.15 -16.75
CA GLY A 287 -17.96 -11.97 -17.70
C GLY A 287 -18.92 -10.82 -17.35
N SER A 288 -18.69 -10.13 -16.23
CA SER A 288 -19.50 -8.98 -15.77
C SER A 288 -18.83 -7.62 -16.00
N GLY A 289 -17.74 -7.58 -16.77
CA GLY A 289 -17.02 -6.34 -17.10
C GLY A 289 -15.86 -5.95 -16.17
N ALA A 290 -15.29 -6.89 -15.41
CA ALA A 290 -14.07 -6.65 -14.63
C ALA A 290 -12.92 -6.13 -15.50
N SER A 291 -12.03 -5.29 -14.94
CA SER A 291 -10.94 -4.69 -15.72
C SER A 291 -9.96 -5.74 -16.26
N PHE A 292 -9.78 -6.85 -15.53
CA PHE A 292 -9.04 -8.01 -16.02
C PHE A 292 -10.06 -9.03 -16.54
N ASP A 293 -10.03 -9.27 -17.85
CA ASP A 293 -10.86 -10.30 -18.48
C ASP A 293 -10.07 -11.61 -18.60
N PHE A 294 -10.42 -12.58 -17.75
CA PHE A 294 -9.81 -13.91 -17.75
C PHE A 294 -10.01 -14.61 -19.10
N ASP A 295 -11.24 -14.62 -19.62
CA ASP A 295 -11.61 -15.40 -20.80
C ASP A 295 -10.91 -14.85 -22.04
N ALA A 296 -10.90 -13.52 -22.21
CA ALA A 296 -10.18 -12.87 -23.29
C ALA A 296 -8.66 -13.07 -23.21
N THR A 297 -8.10 -13.06 -21.99
CA THR A 297 -6.65 -13.24 -21.77
C THR A 297 -6.18 -14.64 -22.15
N VAL A 298 -6.94 -15.68 -21.79
CA VAL A 298 -6.52 -17.08 -22.04
C VAL A 298 -6.95 -17.61 -23.41
N ALA A 299 -7.96 -17.01 -24.06
CA ALA A 299 -8.50 -17.48 -25.34
C ALA A 299 -7.44 -17.76 -26.43
N PRO A 300 -6.39 -16.94 -26.63
CA PRO A 300 -5.35 -17.21 -27.63
C PRO A 300 -4.53 -18.47 -27.38
N TYR A 301 -4.59 -19.03 -26.17
CA TYR A 301 -3.83 -20.21 -25.75
C TYR A 301 -4.73 -21.44 -25.56
N GLY A 302 -6.00 -21.36 -25.94
CA GLY A 302 -6.92 -22.50 -25.90
C GLY A 302 -6.54 -23.59 -26.91
N LEU A 303 -6.56 -24.84 -26.45
CA LEU A 303 -6.36 -26.03 -27.27
C LEU A 303 -7.71 -26.66 -27.65
N PRO A 304 -7.77 -27.47 -28.74
CA PRO A 304 -9.02 -28.09 -29.20
C PRO A 304 -9.72 -29.00 -28.19
N ASP A 305 -8.99 -29.51 -27.19
CA ASP A 305 -9.51 -30.35 -26.12
C ASP A 305 -10.04 -29.54 -24.91
N GLY A 306 -10.01 -28.21 -24.99
CA GLY A 306 -10.45 -27.30 -23.93
C GLY A 306 -9.39 -26.99 -22.88
N SER A 307 -8.18 -27.57 -22.97
CA SER A 307 -7.05 -27.22 -22.12
C SER A 307 -6.33 -25.97 -22.61
N LEU A 308 -5.40 -25.44 -21.80
CA LEU A 308 -4.54 -24.33 -22.18
C LEU A 308 -3.15 -24.83 -22.57
N ALA A 309 -2.53 -24.16 -23.55
CA ALA A 309 -1.17 -24.44 -23.96
C ALA A 309 -0.18 -24.27 -22.79
N PRO A 310 0.93 -25.03 -22.73
CA PRO A 310 1.92 -24.94 -21.64
C PRO A 310 2.56 -23.56 -21.43
N GLU A 311 2.47 -22.69 -22.43
CA GLU A 311 2.92 -21.30 -22.41
C GLU A 311 1.94 -20.35 -21.69
N ALA A 312 0.70 -20.77 -21.45
CA ALA A 312 -0.30 -20.04 -20.67
C ALA A 312 0.05 -20.11 -19.18
N ARG A 313 1.00 -19.27 -18.79
CA ARG A 313 1.56 -19.19 -17.44
C ARG A 313 1.15 -17.89 -16.77
N TRP A 314 1.40 -17.75 -15.47
CA TRP A 314 1.09 -16.52 -14.73
C TRP A 314 1.72 -15.24 -15.32
N THR A 315 2.83 -15.36 -16.06
CA THR A 315 3.35 -14.23 -16.86
C THR A 315 2.38 -13.68 -17.90
N LEU A 316 1.47 -14.49 -18.44
CA LEU A 316 0.44 -14.04 -19.37
C LEU A 316 -0.50 -13.02 -18.70
N ALA A 317 -0.92 -13.29 -17.47
CA ALA A 317 -1.75 -12.38 -16.69
C ALA A 317 -1.00 -11.07 -16.35
N ALA A 318 0.27 -11.18 -15.94
CA ALA A 318 1.12 -10.00 -15.70
C ALA A 318 1.25 -9.14 -16.97
N GLY A 319 1.53 -9.77 -18.12
CA GLY A 319 1.61 -9.10 -19.41
C GLY A 319 0.34 -8.35 -19.77
N ALA A 320 -0.82 -9.01 -19.67
CA ALA A 320 -2.12 -8.38 -19.93
C ALA A 320 -2.40 -7.19 -19.00
N ALA A 321 -2.09 -7.33 -17.70
CA ALA A 321 -2.24 -6.26 -16.73
C ALA A 321 -1.35 -5.06 -17.07
N PHE A 322 -0.08 -5.29 -17.40
CA PHE A 322 0.87 -4.25 -17.75
C PHE A 322 0.52 -3.53 -19.05
N GLU A 323 0.12 -4.27 -20.09
CA GLU A 323 -0.31 -3.67 -21.36
C GLU A 323 -1.58 -2.82 -21.21
N LEU A 324 -2.45 -3.11 -20.23
CA LEU A 324 -3.59 -2.24 -19.93
C LEU A 324 -3.13 -0.95 -19.24
N ALA A 325 -2.33 -1.05 -18.19
CA ALA A 325 -1.86 0.11 -17.42
C ALA A 325 -0.98 1.05 -18.24
N ASP A 326 -0.04 0.50 -19.04
CA ASP A 326 0.92 1.28 -19.83
C ASP A 326 0.26 2.21 -20.86
N ARG A 327 -1.00 1.95 -21.24
CA ARG A 327 -1.77 2.80 -22.17
C ARG A 327 -2.00 4.19 -21.64
N PHE A 328 -2.20 4.36 -20.34
CA PHE A 328 -2.67 5.63 -19.77
C PHE A 328 -1.82 6.18 -18.63
N LEU A 329 -0.91 5.41 -18.03
CA LEU A 329 -0.10 5.88 -16.88
C LEU A 329 0.71 7.17 -17.16
N HIS A 330 1.06 7.43 -18.42
CA HIS A 330 1.77 8.65 -18.84
C HIS A 330 0.92 9.92 -18.71
N GLU A 331 -0.40 9.77 -18.70
CA GLU A 331 -1.36 10.88 -18.57
C GLU A 331 -1.60 11.27 -17.12
N LEU A 332 -1.20 10.41 -16.16
CA LEU A 332 -1.37 10.64 -14.73
C LEU A 332 -0.25 11.50 -14.16
N GLY A 333 -0.62 12.42 -13.25
CA GLY A 333 0.29 13.31 -12.54
C GLY A 333 1.01 12.64 -11.36
N ASN A 334 1.42 13.46 -10.39
CA ASN A 334 1.93 12.97 -9.11
C ASN A 334 0.76 12.62 -8.18
N PRO A 335 0.83 11.50 -7.43
CA PRO A 335 -0.25 11.13 -6.54
C PRO A 335 -0.44 12.17 -5.43
N ILE A 336 -1.71 12.48 -5.12
CA ILE A 336 -2.11 13.39 -4.03
C ILE A 336 -3.17 12.73 -3.17
N GLY A 337 -3.31 13.20 -1.93
CA GLY A 337 -4.34 12.73 -1.02
C GLY A 337 -4.51 13.63 0.19
N VAL A 338 -5.33 13.18 1.13
CA VAL A 338 -5.50 13.81 2.43
C VAL A 338 -4.24 13.56 3.24
N ALA A 339 -3.60 14.64 3.69
CA ALA A 339 -2.38 14.55 4.47
C ALA A 339 -2.63 13.83 5.80
N CYS A 340 -1.86 12.79 6.04
CA CYS A 340 -1.85 12.01 7.27
C CYS A 340 -0.45 12.03 7.89
N TYR A 341 -0.36 11.75 9.19
CA TYR A 341 0.92 11.74 9.90
C TYR A 341 1.10 10.49 10.75
N ARG A 342 2.23 9.79 10.55
CA ARG A 342 2.66 8.63 11.33
C ARG A 342 4.16 8.72 11.63
N PRO A 343 4.58 9.02 12.88
CA PRO A 343 5.97 8.94 13.28
C PRO A 343 6.60 7.57 12.94
N HIS A 344 7.89 7.55 12.57
CA HIS A 344 8.59 6.37 12.03
C HIS A 344 8.34 5.05 12.78
N HIS A 345 8.34 5.10 14.13
CA HIS A 345 8.23 3.91 14.98
C HIS A 345 6.91 3.81 15.76
N ALA A 346 5.85 4.46 15.28
CA ALA A 346 4.54 4.36 15.89
C ALA A 346 3.95 2.95 15.74
N THR A 347 3.50 2.34 16.84
CA THR A 347 2.64 1.14 16.87
C THR A 347 1.47 1.40 17.81
N THR A 348 0.25 1.18 17.36
CA THR A 348 -0.96 1.60 18.08
C THR A 348 -2.11 0.60 18.01
N GLY A 349 -3.26 0.96 18.58
CA GLY A 349 -4.51 0.25 18.36
C GLY A 349 -5.17 0.57 17.01
N GLU A 350 -4.58 1.46 16.19
CA GLU A 350 -5.10 1.89 14.88
C GLU A 350 -4.13 1.59 13.72
N ASP A 351 -3.24 0.62 13.89
CA ASP A 351 -2.39 0.14 12.80
C ASP A 351 -3.28 -0.29 11.63
N PHE A 352 -2.93 0.10 10.40
CA PHE A 352 -3.67 -0.18 9.15
C PHE A 352 -4.94 0.60 8.91
N LEU A 353 -5.40 1.44 9.85
CA LEU A 353 -6.63 2.19 9.68
C LEU A 353 -6.64 3.01 8.38
N HIS A 354 -5.50 3.56 7.97
CA HIS A 354 -5.35 4.27 6.70
C HIS A 354 -5.77 3.43 5.48
N ASN A 355 -5.46 2.13 5.46
CA ASN A 355 -5.82 1.25 4.36
C ASN A 355 -7.34 1.02 4.31
N TYR A 356 -7.98 0.89 5.47
CA TYR A 356 -9.44 0.82 5.57
C TYR A 356 -10.11 2.11 5.07
N LEU A 357 -9.56 3.27 5.43
CA LEU A 357 -10.08 4.56 4.96
C LEU A 357 -9.87 4.75 3.45
N GLY A 358 -8.75 4.28 2.90
CA GLY A 358 -8.51 4.18 1.46
C GLY A 358 -9.58 3.38 0.73
N MET A 359 -9.97 2.24 1.31
CA MET A 359 -11.07 1.41 0.80
C MET A 359 -12.46 2.07 0.91
N LEU A 360 -12.62 3.17 1.66
CA LEU A 360 -13.83 3.98 1.66
C LEU A 360 -13.85 5.05 0.55
N GLY A 361 -12.74 5.21 -0.18
CA GLY A 361 -12.58 6.25 -1.20
C GLY A 361 -11.97 7.54 -0.66
N ILE A 362 -11.24 7.49 0.46
CA ILE A 362 -10.44 8.60 0.97
C ILE A 362 -9.00 8.39 0.50
N PRO A 363 -8.49 9.17 -0.47
CA PRO A 363 -7.10 9.07 -0.88
C PRO A 363 -6.19 9.47 0.28
N ILE A 364 -5.32 8.57 0.73
CA ILE A 364 -4.40 8.79 1.85
C ILE A 364 -3.03 9.22 1.31
N ASP A 365 -2.49 10.29 1.91
CA ASP A 365 -1.10 10.72 1.74
C ASP A 365 -0.39 10.71 3.10
N LEU A 366 0.24 9.59 3.46
CA LEU A 366 0.80 9.36 4.79
C LEU A 366 2.26 9.83 4.86
N HIS A 367 2.56 10.70 5.84
CA HIS A 367 3.89 11.27 6.02
C HIS A 367 4.56 10.79 7.32
N PRO A 368 5.88 10.54 7.30
CA PRO A 368 6.66 10.28 8.51
C PRO A 368 6.99 11.54 9.31
N THR A 369 6.84 12.72 8.68
CA THR A 369 7.02 14.05 9.28
C THR A 369 5.70 14.80 9.31
N PHE A 370 5.50 15.70 10.28
CA PHE A 370 4.21 16.38 10.44
C PHE A 370 3.97 17.35 9.26
N PRO A 371 2.89 17.17 8.46
CA PRO A 371 2.68 17.92 7.22
C PRO A 371 2.06 19.30 7.50
N ALA A 372 2.82 20.19 8.14
CA ALA A 372 2.31 21.47 8.65
C ALA A 372 1.64 22.36 7.58
N GLU A 373 2.04 22.28 6.31
CA GLU A 373 1.49 23.10 5.23
C GLU A 373 0.09 22.63 4.75
N ALA A 374 -0.33 21.41 5.08
CA ALA A 374 -1.61 20.88 4.64
C ALA A 374 -2.79 21.64 5.27
N HIS A 375 -3.78 21.99 4.45
CA HIS A 375 -5.01 22.69 4.87
C HIS A 375 -5.97 21.78 5.63
N THR A 376 -6.00 20.49 5.29
CA THR A 376 -6.74 19.45 6.01
C THR A 376 -5.78 18.32 6.37
N ILE A 377 -5.74 17.94 7.64
CA ILE A 377 -4.95 16.81 8.12
C ILE A 377 -5.85 15.80 8.84
N LEU A 378 -5.63 14.51 8.56
CA LEU A 378 -6.18 13.39 9.32
C LEU A 378 -5.10 12.78 10.23
N LEU A 379 -5.38 12.69 11.53
CA LEU A 379 -4.47 12.16 12.54
C LEU A 379 -5.10 10.96 13.25
N THR A 380 -4.48 9.79 13.10
CA THR A 380 -4.84 8.56 13.82
C THR A 380 -4.11 8.47 15.16
N GLU A 381 -4.38 7.43 15.95
CA GLU A 381 -3.72 7.17 17.22
C GLU A 381 -2.19 7.19 17.11
N ALA A 382 -1.64 6.82 15.95
CA ALA A 382 -0.20 6.83 15.66
C ALA A 382 0.47 8.18 15.95
N ALA A 383 -0.24 9.28 15.70
CA ALA A 383 0.27 10.63 15.94
C ALA A 383 0.58 10.89 17.43
N ALA A 384 0.02 10.11 18.36
CA ALA A 384 0.32 10.23 19.79
C ALA A 384 1.79 9.92 20.12
N TYR A 385 2.55 9.25 19.26
CA TYR A 385 3.99 9.03 19.47
C TYR A 385 4.80 10.33 19.44
N ASP A 386 4.28 11.37 18.80
CA ASP A 386 4.87 12.70 18.82
C ASP A 386 4.51 13.40 20.15
N PRO A 387 5.51 13.73 21.01
CA PRO A 387 5.26 14.39 22.28
C PRO A 387 4.61 15.77 22.12
N GLU A 388 4.82 16.44 20.99
CA GLU A 388 4.34 17.79 20.69
C GLU A 388 3.03 17.83 19.91
N ILE A 389 2.40 16.68 19.66
CA ILE A 389 1.24 16.58 18.75
C ILE A 389 0.09 17.50 19.12
N VAL A 390 -0.21 17.68 20.42
CA VAL A 390 -1.29 18.59 20.87
C VAL A 390 -0.97 20.04 20.50
N ALA A 391 0.28 20.46 20.64
CA ALA A 391 0.70 21.81 20.26
C ALA A 391 0.63 22.01 18.74
N LYS A 392 1.00 20.99 17.96
CA LYS A 392 0.89 20.99 16.49
C LYS A 392 -0.58 21.06 16.03
N ILE A 393 -1.48 20.32 16.66
CA ILE A 393 -2.94 20.41 16.41
C ILE A 393 -3.46 21.83 16.70
N LYS A 394 -3.15 22.39 17.88
CA LYS A 394 -3.56 23.75 18.24
C LYS A 394 -3.07 24.78 17.21
N ARG A 395 -1.82 24.65 16.76
CA ARG A 395 -1.24 25.53 15.72
C ARG A 395 -2.05 25.45 14.43
N GLN A 396 -2.31 24.26 13.90
CA GLN A 396 -3.08 24.11 12.66
C GLN A 396 -4.46 24.78 12.75
N LEU A 397 -5.18 24.55 13.85
CA LEU A 397 -6.51 25.13 14.05
C LEU A 397 -6.47 26.67 14.19
N LEU A 398 -5.45 27.22 14.85
CA LEU A 398 -5.23 28.67 14.93
C LEU A 398 -4.84 29.28 13.58
N ASP A 399 -4.14 28.54 12.74
CA ASP A 399 -3.77 28.97 11.38
C ASP A 399 -4.94 28.85 10.39
N GLY A 400 -6.14 28.48 10.85
CA GLY A 400 -7.34 28.37 10.03
C GLY A 400 -7.46 27.03 9.28
N LYS A 401 -6.61 26.05 9.59
CA LYS A 401 -6.56 24.74 8.93
C LYS A 401 -7.44 23.73 9.66
N THR A 402 -8.00 22.78 8.93
CA THR A 402 -8.89 21.73 9.46
C THR A 402 -8.07 20.56 9.98
N VAL A 403 -8.43 20.05 11.16
CA VAL A 403 -7.82 18.84 11.71
C VAL A 403 -8.91 17.82 11.98
N ILE A 404 -8.74 16.61 11.47
CA ILE A 404 -9.56 15.44 11.79
C ILE A 404 -8.72 14.52 12.67
N VAL A 405 -9.25 14.11 13.82
CA VAL A 405 -8.63 13.13 14.71
C VAL A 405 -9.49 11.88 14.82
N THR A 406 -8.89 10.74 15.14
CA THR A 406 -9.64 9.53 15.46
C THR A 406 -10.02 9.45 16.94
N SER A 407 -11.05 8.67 17.28
CA SER A 407 -11.35 8.32 18.68
C SER A 407 -10.18 7.65 19.40
N GLY A 408 -9.34 6.87 18.70
CA GLY A 408 -8.11 6.30 19.25
C GLY A 408 -7.08 7.37 19.64
N LEU A 409 -6.87 8.39 18.80
CA LEU A 409 -6.00 9.51 19.13
C LEU A 409 -6.52 10.33 20.32
N VAL A 410 -7.82 10.65 20.33
CA VAL A 410 -8.43 11.36 21.47
C VAL A 410 -8.20 10.58 22.76
N ARG A 411 -8.46 9.26 22.76
CA ARG A 411 -8.19 8.37 23.90
C ARG A 411 -6.73 8.44 24.37
N ALA A 412 -5.78 8.36 23.44
CA ALA A 412 -4.35 8.39 23.75
C ALA A 412 -3.87 9.75 24.30
N LEU A 413 -4.60 10.83 24.01
CA LEU A 413 -4.23 12.20 24.41
C LEU A 413 -5.07 12.80 25.55
N GLN A 414 -6.07 12.10 26.09
CA GLN A 414 -6.97 12.65 27.13
C GLN A 414 -6.21 13.19 28.35
N THR A 415 -5.11 12.54 28.75
CA THR A 415 -4.29 12.96 29.90
C THR A 415 -3.10 13.86 29.50
N ARG A 416 -3.01 14.24 28.23
CA ARG A 416 -1.91 15.01 27.63
C ARG A 416 -2.33 16.40 27.16
N GLY A 417 -3.41 16.94 27.71
CA GLY A 417 -3.87 18.31 27.44
C GLY A 417 -4.71 18.46 26.16
N PHE A 418 -5.23 17.37 25.60
CA PHE A 418 -6.18 17.46 24.48
C PHE A 418 -7.46 18.21 24.85
N SER A 419 -7.88 18.14 26.11
CA SER A 419 -9.04 18.86 26.67
C SER A 419 -8.96 20.38 26.53
N ASP A 420 -7.77 20.94 26.34
CA ASP A 420 -7.60 22.37 26.06
C ASP A 420 -8.14 22.79 24.68
N ILE A 421 -8.37 21.82 23.79
CA ILE A 421 -8.95 22.05 22.46
C ILE A 421 -10.47 21.80 22.51
N VAL A 422 -10.85 20.63 23.02
CA VAL A 422 -12.25 20.21 23.18
C VAL A 422 -12.34 19.18 24.30
N GLU A 423 -13.37 19.29 25.14
CA GLU A 423 -13.63 18.34 26.21
C GLU A 423 -14.38 17.11 25.69
N LEU A 424 -13.62 16.13 25.21
CA LEU A 424 -14.11 14.80 24.82
C LEU A 424 -13.62 13.75 25.82
N HIS A 425 -14.51 12.84 26.22
CA HIS A 425 -14.20 11.80 27.20
C HIS A 425 -14.66 10.42 26.75
N LEU A 426 -13.72 9.50 26.64
CA LEU A 426 -13.92 8.08 26.40
C LEU A 426 -13.75 7.33 27.72
N ASP A 427 -14.84 6.79 28.25
CA ASP A 427 -14.91 6.08 29.54
C ASP A 427 -14.69 4.56 29.40
N GLY A 428 -14.36 4.10 28.19
CA GLY A 428 -14.18 2.68 27.87
C GLY A 428 -15.47 1.92 27.58
N ARG A 429 -16.65 2.51 27.78
CA ARG A 429 -17.92 1.86 27.42
C ARG A 429 -18.11 1.80 25.91
N ARG A 430 -18.89 0.81 25.48
CA ARG A 430 -19.22 0.56 24.07
C ARG A 430 -20.70 0.73 23.81
N ALA A 431 -21.02 1.06 22.58
CA ALA A 431 -22.37 1.13 22.04
C ALA A 431 -22.43 0.26 20.77
N ALA A 432 -23.38 -0.67 20.73
CA ALA A 432 -23.75 -1.36 19.51
C ALA A 432 -24.92 -0.59 18.87
N THR A 433 -24.83 -0.29 17.58
CA THR A 433 -25.88 0.39 16.84
C THR A 433 -25.93 -0.09 15.39
N GLN A 434 -27.09 0.05 14.76
CA GLN A 434 -27.23 -0.05 13.31
C GLN A 434 -27.79 1.25 12.71
N ASP A 435 -28.23 2.18 13.57
CA ASP A 435 -28.99 3.36 13.19
C ASP A 435 -28.15 4.62 13.38
N LEU A 436 -27.96 5.35 12.28
CA LEU A 436 -27.10 6.53 12.20
C LEU A 436 -27.95 7.75 11.85
N LEU A 437 -28.09 8.68 12.77
CA LEU A 437 -28.81 9.93 12.55
C LEU A 437 -27.87 10.97 11.93
N MET A 438 -28.29 11.54 10.81
CA MET A 438 -27.59 12.62 10.13
C MET A 438 -28.62 13.68 9.70
N GLY A 439 -28.51 14.89 10.24
CA GLY A 439 -29.56 15.91 10.10
C GLY A 439 -30.89 15.42 10.69
N PHE A 440 -31.93 15.31 9.87
CA PHE A 440 -33.24 14.81 10.27
C PHE A 440 -33.54 13.37 9.78
N GLY A 441 -32.56 12.70 9.14
CA GLY A 441 -32.72 11.38 8.55
C GLY A 441 -31.96 10.30 9.33
N VAL A 442 -32.57 9.12 9.45
CA VAL A 442 -31.91 7.92 9.98
C VAL A 442 -31.45 7.05 8.83
N HIS A 443 -30.19 6.62 8.89
CA HIS A 443 -29.55 5.75 7.92
C HIS A 443 -29.15 4.44 8.59
N HIS A 444 -29.36 3.31 7.91
CA HIS A 444 -29.16 1.98 8.49
C HIS A 444 -27.91 1.32 7.94
N ALA A 445 -26.93 1.04 8.81
CA ALA A 445 -25.76 0.25 8.46
C ALA A 445 -26.15 -1.17 8.01
N GLU A 446 -25.35 -1.79 7.14
CA GLU A 446 -25.63 -3.14 6.61
C GLU A 446 -25.73 -4.19 7.73
N ARG A 447 -24.91 -4.01 8.77
CA ARG A 447 -24.90 -4.81 9.98
C ARG A 447 -24.66 -3.92 11.20
N PRO A 448 -25.01 -4.37 12.43
CA PRO A 448 -24.66 -3.65 13.64
C PRO A 448 -23.16 -3.41 13.74
N ILE A 449 -22.78 -2.19 14.11
CA ILE A 449 -21.41 -1.74 14.37
C ILE A 449 -21.23 -1.50 15.86
N THR A 450 -20.01 -1.72 16.36
CA THR A 450 -19.68 -1.44 17.77
C THR A 450 -18.68 -0.29 17.88
N VAL A 451 -19.09 0.80 18.52
CA VAL A 451 -18.29 2.02 18.66
C VAL A 451 -18.02 2.37 20.12
N PRO A 452 -16.90 3.05 20.44
CA PRO A 452 -16.70 3.60 21.77
C PRO A 452 -17.74 4.69 22.07
N ARG A 453 -18.19 4.76 23.33
CA ARG A 453 -18.99 5.88 23.80
C ARG A 453 -18.10 7.09 24.05
N ILE A 454 -18.53 8.24 23.52
CA ILE A 454 -17.86 9.52 23.71
C ILE A 454 -18.79 10.48 24.44
N GLY A 455 -18.36 10.90 25.63
CA GLY A 455 -18.94 12.02 26.34
C GLY A 455 -18.36 13.33 25.83
N TYR A 456 -19.19 14.36 25.78
CA TYR A 456 -18.82 15.71 25.38
C TYR A 456 -19.73 16.72 26.11
N LEU A 457 -19.31 17.98 26.17
CA LEU A 457 -20.12 19.06 26.72
C LEU A 457 -21.11 19.58 25.68
N THR A 458 -22.40 19.56 26.01
CA THR A 458 -23.44 20.08 25.11
C THR A 458 -23.27 21.60 24.90
N ASN A 459 -23.46 22.05 23.66
CA ASN A 459 -23.23 23.43 23.19
C ASN A 459 -21.76 23.89 23.11
N ASP A 460 -20.79 23.09 23.55
CA ASP A 460 -19.37 23.32 23.26
C ASP A 460 -18.99 22.71 21.89
N SER A 461 -19.48 21.51 21.63
CA SER A 461 -19.23 20.74 20.41
C SER A 461 -20.47 19.96 19.96
N TRP A 462 -20.51 19.54 18.69
CA TRP A 462 -21.72 19.09 18.02
C TRP A 462 -21.52 17.81 17.22
N GLU A 463 -22.45 16.87 17.38
CA GLU A 463 -22.50 15.65 16.57
C GLU A 463 -22.90 16.01 15.13
N VAL A 464 -22.06 15.61 14.17
CA VAL A 464 -22.36 15.71 12.73
C VAL A 464 -23.15 14.47 12.29
N ILE A 465 -22.77 13.30 12.81
CA ILE A 465 -23.46 12.03 12.64
C ILE A 465 -23.52 11.34 14.00
N SER A 466 -24.71 10.92 14.41
CA SER A 466 -24.97 10.28 15.69
C SER A 466 -25.25 8.79 15.54
N CYS A 467 -24.57 7.95 16.30
CA CYS A 467 -24.98 6.56 16.53
C CYS A 467 -26.14 6.53 17.52
N LEU A 468 -27.30 6.00 17.11
CA LEU A 468 -28.47 5.88 17.96
C LEU A 468 -28.42 4.60 18.80
N VAL A 469 -28.60 4.71 20.11
CA VAL A 469 -28.54 3.62 21.08
C VAL A 469 -29.76 3.73 22.00
N GLY A 470 -30.94 3.48 21.42
CA GLY A 470 -32.22 3.68 22.10
C GLY A 470 -32.48 5.15 22.41
N VAL A 471 -32.59 5.50 23.70
CA VAL A 471 -32.82 6.88 24.17
C VAL A 471 -31.53 7.70 24.35
N THR A 472 -30.37 7.08 24.10
CA THR A 472 -29.06 7.74 24.17
C THR A 472 -28.36 7.65 22.82
N GLY A 473 -27.28 8.41 22.64
CA GLY A 473 -26.43 8.31 21.47
C GLY A 473 -24.94 8.44 21.82
N THR A 474 -24.13 8.36 20.77
CA THR A 474 -22.72 8.71 20.77
C THR A 474 -22.33 9.18 19.37
N PRO A 475 -21.44 10.15 19.19
CA PRO A 475 -21.07 10.60 17.85
C PRO A 475 -20.33 9.50 17.07
N LEU A 476 -20.70 9.31 15.80
CA LEU A 476 -19.82 8.67 14.81
C LEU A 476 -18.85 9.71 14.23
N PHE A 477 -19.35 10.93 14.00
CA PHE A 477 -18.55 12.04 13.51
C PHE A 477 -18.93 13.31 14.27
N HIS A 478 -17.94 13.99 14.84
CA HIS A 478 -18.14 15.09 15.79
C HIS A 478 -17.36 16.33 15.36
N SER A 479 -17.85 17.51 15.70
CA SER A 479 -17.21 18.78 15.35
C SER A 479 -17.08 19.71 16.56
N ALA A 480 -15.94 20.39 16.67
CA ALA A 480 -15.67 21.38 17.71
C ALA A 480 -14.90 22.56 17.11
N ARG A 481 -15.36 23.78 17.36
CA ARG A 481 -14.65 24.98 16.89
C ARG A 481 -13.52 25.32 17.84
N TYR A 482 -12.34 25.60 17.29
CA TYR A 482 -11.19 26.06 18.07
C TYR A 482 -10.36 27.03 17.24
N GLY A 483 -10.10 28.22 17.79
CA GLY A 483 -9.38 29.25 17.07
C GLY A 483 -10.11 29.68 15.79
N ASN A 484 -9.41 29.60 14.66
CA ASN A 484 -9.91 30.07 13.35
C ASN A 484 -10.53 28.95 12.50
N SER A 485 -10.61 27.73 13.02
CA SER A 485 -11.10 26.57 12.26
C SER A 485 -11.90 25.58 13.12
N THR A 486 -12.09 24.38 12.58
CA THR A 486 -12.85 23.28 13.20
C THR A 486 -11.96 22.05 13.34
N LEU A 487 -11.98 21.47 14.53
CA LEU A 487 -11.52 20.12 14.80
C LEU A 487 -12.70 19.16 14.56
N TYR A 488 -12.48 18.11 13.79
CA TYR A 488 -13.41 16.98 13.68
C TYR A 488 -12.85 15.76 14.38
N MET A 489 -13.73 14.93 14.93
CA MET A 489 -13.37 13.59 15.41
C MET A 489 -14.16 12.53 14.65
N LEU A 490 -13.46 11.59 14.03
CA LEU A 490 -14.02 10.38 13.45
C LEU A 490 -13.93 9.23 14.47
N THR A 491 -15.08 8.70 14.86
CA THR A 491 -15.16 7.56 15.75
C THR A 491 -14.83 6.28 14.99
N ILE A 492 -13.72 5.66 15.37
CA ILE A 492 -13.31 4.37 14.82
C ILE A 492 -14.00 3.25 15.61
N PRO A 493 -14.74 2.34 14.93
CA PRO A 493 -15.34 1.18 15.58
C PRO A 493 -14.29 0.22 16.16
N ASP A 494 -14.71 -0.67 17.06
CA ASP A 494 -13.81 -1.67 17.67
C ASP A 494 -13.21 -2.64 16.63
N SER A 495 -13.93 -2.90 15.53
CA SER A 495 -13.42 -3.58 14.34
C SER A 495 -13.43 -2.62 13.15
N PHE A 496 -12.31 -2.46 12.44
CA PHE A 496 -12.28 -1.57 11.27
C PHE A 496 -13.20 -2.05 10.14
N ASP A 497 -13.50 -3.35 10.07
CA ASP A 497 -14.45 -3.91 9.10
C ASP A 497 -15.86 -3.32 9.26
N ASP A 498 -16.21 -2.81 10.45
CA ASP A 498 -17.49 -2.14 10.68
C ASP A 498 -17.59 -0.82 9.90
N LEU A 499 -16.46 -0.21 9.50
CA LEU A 499 -16.46 0.94 8.59
C LEU A 499 -17.06 0.57 7.22
N TYR A 500 -16.90 -0.68 6.78
CA TYR A 500 -17.47 -1.13 5.51
C TYR A 500 -18.97 -1.34 5.57
N ALA A 501 -19.56 -1.45 6.75
CA ALA A 501 -21.00 -1.55 6.94
C ALA A 501 -21.70 -0.18 6.89
N LEU A 502 -20.95 0.93 6.87
CA LEU A 502 -21.52 2.28 6.88
C LEU A 502 -22.28 2.57 5.57
N PRO A 503 -23.48 3.19 5.66
CA PRO A 503 -24.28 3.50 4.47
C PRO A 503 -23.60 4.51 3.55
N PRO A 504 -23.82 4.46 2.22
CA PRO A 504 -23.24 5.41 1.27
C PRO A 504 -23.46 6.88 1.61
N ALA A 505 -24.64 7.25 2.12
CA ALA A 505 -24.95 8.63 2.52
C ALA A 505 -24.08 9.10 3.71
N VAL A 506 -23.84 8.22 4.68
CA VAL A 506 -22.99 8.50 5.85
C VAL A 506 -21.53 8.62 5.42
N LEU A 507 -21.06 7.69 4.59
CA LEU A 507 -19.71 7.73 4.02
C LEU A 507 -19.48 9.00 3.19
N SER A 508 -20.45 9.39 2.37
CA SER A 508 -20.37 10.60 1.55
C SER A 508 -20.21 11.84 2.42
N ARG A 509 -20.92 11.93 3.56
CA ARG A 509 -20.78 13.05 4.49
C ARG A 509 -19.42 13.10 5.19
N ILE A 510 -18.88 11.94 5.58
CA ILE A 510 -17.53 11.87 6.17
C ILE A 510 -16.50 12.34 5.13
N LYS A 511 -16.56 11.76 3.93
CA LYS A 511 -15.64 12.10 2.83
C LYS A 511 -15.77 13.55 2.40
N GLU A 512 -16.96 14.16 2.48
CA GLU A 512 -17.17 15.57 2.18
C GLU A 512 -16.22 16.50 2.93
N ILE A 513 -16.04 16.23 4.21
CA ILE A 513 -15.19 17.02 5.09
C ILE A 513 -13.73 16.56 4.99
N VAL A 514 -13.50 15.24 5.00
CA VAL A 514 -12.14 14.68 5.00
C VAL A 514 -11.39 15.01 3.70
N THR A 515 -12.07 15.05 2.55
CA THR A 515 -11.46 15.32 1.23
C THR A 515 -11.78 16.72 0.70
N GLN A 516 -12.13 17.69 1.56
CA GLN A 516 -12.63 19.01 1.14
C GLN A 516 -11.65 19.79 0.25
N ASP A 517 -10.35 19.62 0.45
CA ASP A 517 -9.29 20.30 -0.30
C ASP A 517 -8.91 19.59 -1.61
N LEU A 518 -9.48 18.41 -1.87
CA LEU A 518 -9.27 17.68 -3.12
C LEU A 518 -10.25 18.15 -4.18
N PHE A 519 -9.77 18.17 -5.42
CA PHE A 519 -10.57 18.55 -6.59
C PHE A 519 -11.62 17.48 -6.95
N VAL A 520 -11.48 16.27 -6.41
CA VAL A 520 -12.31 15.10 -6.69
C VAL A 520 -12.58 14.28 -5.43
N ARG A 521 -13.77 13.68 -5.37
CA ARG A 521 -14.19 12.66 -4.40
C ARG A 521 -15.07 11.62 -5.10
N VAL A 522 -15.07 10.38 -4.62
CA VAL A 522 -16.08 9.37 -4.97
C VAL A 522 -17.12 9.23 -3.86
N ASP A 523 -18.39 9.47 -4.16
CA ASP A 523 -19.54 9.14 -3.31
C ASP A 523 -20.07 7.75 -3.72
N GLY A 524 -20.35 6.86 -2.77
CA GLY A 524 -20.70 5.47 -3.07
C GLY A 524 -20.55 4.55 -1.85
N PRO A 525 -20.76 3.23 -2.03
CA PRO A 525 -20.54 2.25 -0.98
C PRO A 525 -19.05 2.14 -0.58
N SER A 526 -18.81 1.40 0.49
CA SER A 526 -17.46 0.97 0.88
C SER A 526 -16.85 0.02 -0.15
N GLN A 527 -15.53 -0.17 -0.05
CA GLN A 527 -14.73 -0.98 -0.97
C GLN A 527 -14.70 -0.42 -2.40
N VAL A 528 -14.76 0.91 -2.50
CA VAL A 528 -14.47 1.66 -3.73
C VAL A 528 -13.40 2.69 -3.38
N ALA A 529 -12.19 2.54 -3.92
CA ALA A 529 -11.10 3.47 -3.68
C ALA A 529 -11.03 4.57 -4.74
N LEU A 530 -10.39 5.67 -4.36
CA LEU A 530 -10.05 6.79 -5.22
C LEU A 530 -8.54 7.03 -5.11
N PHE A 531 -7.88 7.14 -6.26
CA PHE A 531 -6.48 7.54 -6.40
C PHE A 531 -6.44 8.84 -7.20
N ALA A 532 -6.04 9.95 -6.57
CA ALA A 532 -6.07 11.27 -7.19
C ALA A 532 -4.66 11.76 -7.54
N TYR A 533 -4.53 12.59 -8.57
CA TYR A 533 -3.25 13.15 -9.02
C TYR A 533 -3.31 14.67 -9.20
N ASP A 534 -2.16 15.33 -9.05
CA ASP A 534 -2.01 16.80 -9.06
C ASP A 534 -2.34 17.50 -10.39
N ASN A 535 -2.46 16.75 -11.49
CA ASN A 535 -2.73 17.25 -12.83
C ASN A 535 -4.21 17.15 -13.25
N GLY A 536 -5.13 16.94 -12.29
CA GLY A 536 -6.56 16.82 -12.55
C GLY A 536 -6.99 15.46 -13.13
N THR A 537 -6.12 14.45 -13.05
CA THR A 537 -6.49 13.06 -13.34
C THR A 537 -6.73 12.27 -12.05
N PHE A 538 -7.48 11.17 -12.15
CA PHE A 538 -7.75 10.28 -11.03
C PHE A 538 -8.19 8.89 -11.52
N ILE A 539 -8.11 7.90 -10.64
CA ILE A 539 -8.61 6.54 -10.87
C ILE A 539 -9.61 6.22 -9.78
N VAL A 540 -10.73 5.62 -10.16
CA VAL A 540 -11.68 5.02 -9.23
C VAL A 540 -11.68 3.50 -9.46
N GLU A 541 -11.65 2.72 -8.38
CA GLU A 541 -11.57 1.26 -8.45
C GLU A 541 -12.53 0.62 -7.45
N SER A 542 -13.33 -0.32 -7.94
CA SER A 542 -14.23 -1.14 -7.12
C SER A 542 -13.56 -2.46 -6.78
N PHE A 543 -13.45 -2.77 -5.48
CA PHE A 543 -12.98 -4.08 -4.98
C PHE A 543 -14.15 -5.02 -4.63
N ARG A 544 -15.36 -4.67 -5.09
CA ARG A 544 -16.58 -5.42 -4.79
C ARG A 544 -16.78 -6.53 -5.83
N ASP A 545 -17.37 -7.62 -5.39
CA ASP A 545 -17.74 -8.76 -6.24
C ASP A 545 -19.00 -8.49 -7.10
N THR A 546 -19.64 -7.33 -6.90
CA THR A 546 -20.84 -6.91 -7.64
C THR A 546 -20.67 -5.52 -8.24
N ALA A 547 -21.40 -5.27 -9.33
CA ALA A 547 -21.48 -3.93 -9.91
C ALA A 547 -22.03 -2.93 -8.88
N THR A 548 -21.52 -1.70 -8.93
CA THR A 548 -21.82 -0.69 -7.93
C THR A 548 -21.99 0.69 -8.55
N GLU A 549 -23.02 1.40 -8.10
CA GLU A 549 -23.26 2.78 -8.48
C GLU A 549 -22.43 3.72 -7.61
N VAL A 550 -21.73 4.64 -8.26
CA VAL A 550 -20.94 5.69 -7.61
C VAL A 550 -21.26 7.02 -8.26
N ARG A 551 -20.91 8.10 -7.55
CA ARG A 551 -20.96 9.46 -8.07
C ARG A 551 -19.59 10.11 -7.90
N LEU A 552 -19.00 10.51 -9.01
CA LEU A 552 -17.74 11.25 -9.04
C LEU A 552 -18.04 12.72 -8.82
N VAL A 553 -17.64 13.26 -7.68
CA VAL A 553 -17.87 14.65 -7.28
C VAL A 553 -16.60 15.46 -7.53
N VAL A 554 -16.68 16.48 -8.37
CA VAL A 554 -15.53 17.33 -8.75
C VAL A 554 -15.83 18.82 -8.55
N ASP A 555 -14.79 19.66 -8.54
CA ASP A 555 -14.94 21.12 -8.56
C ASP A 555 -15.82 21.60 -9.72
N GLU A 556 -16.64 22.62 -9.48
CA GLU A 556 -17.59 23.17 -10.47
C GLU A 556 -16.92 23.65 -11.77
N ARG A 557 -15.63 24.01 -11.70
CA ARG A 557 -14.81 24.41 -12.85
C ARG A 557 -14.67 23.30 -13.90
N TYR A 558 -14.84 22.03 -13.52
CA TYR A 558 -14.78 20.92 -14.46
C TYR A 558 -16.16 20.67 -15.06
N THR A 559 -16.23 20.57 -16.38
CA THR A 559 -17.49 20.40 -17.13
C THR A 559 -17.70 18.98 -17.61
N CYS A 560 -16.64 18.21 -17.80
CA CYS A 560 -16.72 16.80 -18.19
C CYS A 560 -15.54 15.98 -17.67
N LEU A 561 -15.71 14.66 -17.66
CA LEU A 561 -14.70 13.67 -17.31
C LEU A 561 -14.42 12.79 -18.53
N GLN A 562 -13.19 12.76 -19.02
CA GLN A 562 -12.77 11.89 -20.11
C GLN A 562 -12.11 10.63 -19.53
N ASP A 563 -12.61 9.46 -19.88
CA ASP A 563 -11.98 8.18 -19.59
C ASP A 563 -10.70 8.01 -20.41
N LEU A 564 -9.59 7.70 -19.75
CA LEU A 564 -8.26 7.58 -20.35
C LEU A 564 -8.01 6.23 -21.01
N VAL A 565 -8.91 5.26 -20.85
CA VAL A 565 -8.83 3.92 -21.44
C VAL A 565 -9.85 3.75 -22.56
N SER A 566 -11.11 4.07 -22.30
CA SER A 566 -12.21 3.90 -23.27
C SER A 566 -12.47 5.11 -24.15
N GLU A 567 -11.88 6.27 -23.82
CA GLU A 567 -12.15 7.58 -24.44
C GLU A 567 -13.60 8.07 -24.27
N GLU A 568 -14.43 7.38 -23.46
CA GLU A 568 -15.77 7.81 -23.08
C GLU A 568 -15.73 9.17 -22.36
N VAL A 569 -16.67 10.06 -22.69
CA VAL A 569 -16.81 11.36 -22.02
C VAL A 569 -18.09 11.37 -21.22
N LEU A 570 -17.99 11.66 -19.92
CA LEU A 570 -19.12 11.94 -19.05
C LEU A 570 -19.31 13.47 -19.00
N ASP A 571 -20.41 13.97 -19.56
CA ASP A 571 -20.75 15.39 -19.63
C ASP A 571 -22.10 15.74 -19.00
N ASP A 572 -22.86 14.74 -18.53
CA ASP A 572 -24.11 14.90 -17.80
C ASP A 572 -23.85 15.04 -16.29
N ALA A 573 -23.48 16.26 -15.88
CA ALA A 573 -23.14 16.58 -14.50
C ALA A 573 -24.30 17.25 -13.76
N GLU A 574 -24.59 16.79 -12.55
CA GLU A 574 -25.57 17.44 -11.66
C GLU A 574 -24.88 18.36 -10.64
N ALA A 575 -25.47 19.53 -10.38
CA ALA A 575 -24.98 20.41 -9.32
C ALA A 575 -25.18 19.75 -7.95
N ILE A 576 -24.12 19.69 -7.15
CA ILE A 576 -24.23 19.21 -5.77
C ILE A 576 -24.75 20.35 -4.89
N THR A 577 -25.80 20.07 -4.13
CA THR A 577 -26.39 21.04 -3.20
C THR A 577 -26.20 20.62 -1.76
N ASP A 578 -26.12 21.61 -0.86
CA ASP A 578 -26.14 21.39 0.57
C ASP A 578 -27.57 21.06 1.06
N TRP A 579 -27.72 20.84 2.38
CA TRP A 579 -29.02 20.55 2.99
C TRP A 579 -30.06 21.69 2.87
N ARG A 580 -29.63 22.90 2.50
CA ARG A 580 -30.52 24.05 2.23
C ARG A 580 -30.83 24.19 0.74
N GLY A 581 -30.39 23.24 -0.09
CA GLY A 581 -30.52 23.28 -1.54
C GLY A 581 -29.63 24.34 -2.20
N GLN A 582 -28.59 24.84 -1.50
CA GLN A 582 -27.66 25.81 -2.07
C GLN A 582 -26.51 25.08 -2.79
N PRO A 583 -26.04 25.57 -3.94
CA PRO A 583 -24.89 24.97 -4.63
C PRO A 583 -23.65 24.95 -3.74
N THR A 584 -22.94 23.82 -3.73
CA THR A 584 -21.68 23.66 -2.98
C THR A 584 -20.44 24.07 -3.76
N GLY A 585 -20.59 24.49 -5.02
CA GLY A 585 -19.47 24.69 -5.94
C GLY A 585 -18.85 23.37 -6.43
N LYS A 586 -19.59 22.26 -6.37
CA LYS A 586 -19.20 20.95 -6.88
C LYS A 586 -20.25 20.41 -7.86
N LYS A 587 -19.82 19.53 -8.77
CA LYS A 587 -20.67 18.78 -9.71
C LYS A 587 -20.48 17.29 -9.52
N GLY A 588 -21.53 16.50 -9.75
CA GLY A 588 -21.52 15.05 -9.64
C GLY A 588 -21.80 14.37 -10.98
N PHE A 589 -21.00 13.38 -11.32
CA PHE A 589 -21.20 12.49 -12.48
C PHE A 589 -21.55 11.09 -11.97
N ALA A 590 -22.71 10.56 -12.36
CA ALA A 590 -23.10 9.20 -12.03
C ALA A 590 -22.32 8.18 -12.87
N LEU A 591 -21.91 7.08 -12.27
CA LEU A 591 -21.14 6.02 -12.92
C LEU A 591 -21.44 4.67 -12.28
N ALA A 592 -21.71 3.67 -13.11
CA ALA A 592 -21.73 2.27 -12.69
C ALA A 592 -20.34 1.66 -12.87
N LEU A 593 -19.76 1.12 -11.80
CA LEU A 593 -18.51 0.37 -11.83
C LEU A 593 -18.81 -1.13 -11.83
N PRO A 594 -18.28 -1.89 -12.80
CA PRO A 594 -18.29 -3.35 -12.74
C PRO A 594 -17.53 -3.89 -11.50
N PRO A 595 -17.71 -5.17 -11.16
CA PRO A 595 -16.95 -5.80 -10.08
C PRO A 595 -15.46 -5.86 -10.42
N HIS A 596 -14.58 -5.61 -9.45
CA HIS A 596 -13.11 -5.64 -9.63
C HIS A 596 -12.64 -4.87 -10.87
N ALA A 597 -13.20 -3.67 -11.05
CA ALA A 597 -12.91 -2.80 -12.18
C ALA A 597 -12.46 -1.42 -11.72
N PHE A 598 -11.46 -0.90 -12.44
CA PHE A 598 -11.03 0.49 -12.35
C PHE A 598 -11.40 1.27 -13.61
N ARG A 599 -11.59 2.57 -13.43
CA ARG A 599 -11.78 3.57 -14.49
C ARG A 599 -10.83 4.74 -14.21
N ALA A 600 -10.08 5.18 -15.23
CA ALA A 600 -9.13 6.28 -15.11
C ALA A 600 -9.65 7.49 -15.87
N PHE A 601 -9.68 8.67 -15.23
CA PHE A 601 -10.30 9.86 -15.78
C PHE A 601 -9.36 11.06 -15.80
N ARG A 602 -9.62 11.96 -16.73
CA ARG A 602 -9.15 13.35 -16.75
C ARG A 602 -10.34 14.29 -16.60
N ALA A 603 -10.29 15.17 -15.60
CA ALA A 603 -11.26 16.25 -15.46
C ALA A 603 -10.89 17.41 -16.39
N GLN A 604 -11.87 17.89 -17.18
CA GLN A 604 -11.67 18.95 -18.17
C GLN A 604 -12.53 20.17 -17.82
N THR A 605 -12.01 21.36 -18.09
CA THR A 605 -12.66 22.66 -17.82
C THR A 605 -13.33 23.25 -19.04
#